data_AF-A0A429ZYI4-F1
#
_entry.id   AF-A0A429ZYI4-F1
#
_cell.length_a   1.000
_cell.length_b   1.000
_cell.length_c   1.000
_cell.angle_alpha   90.00
_cell.angle_beta   90.00
_cell.angle_gamma   90.00
#
_symmetry.space_group_name_H-M   'P 1'
#
loop_
_entity.id
_entity.type
_entity.pdbx_description
1 polymer ?
#
loop_
_entity_poly.entity_id
_entity_poly.type
_entity_poly.pdbx_seq_one_letter_code
_entity_poly.pdbx_strand_id
1 'polypeptide(L)' 'MTNFTTEIMETLINKGDLDDLFRRHLELAINTLLQAELTAFLDYEKYDRTGFNSGNSRNGNYSRS' A
#
# COMPACT_ATOMS: atom_id res chain seq x y z
N MET A 1 -8.79 -4.07 4.09
CA MET A 1 -8.89 -3.96 5.56
C MET A 1 -10.13 -4.73 6.02
N THR A 2 -9.98 -5.96 6.49
CA THR A 2 -11.13 -6.79 6.91
C THR A 2 -11.36 -6.80 8.42
N ASN A 3 -10.39 -6.33 9.23
CA ASN A 3 -10.40 -6.49 10.68
C ASN A 3 -10.19 -5.17 11.45
N PHE A 4 -10.41 -4.01 10.82
CA PHE A 4 -10.05 -2.71 11.39
C PHE A 4 -10.68 -2.43 12.77
N THR A 5 -11.95 -2.80 12.94
CA THR A 5 -12.66 -2.66 14.22
C THR A 5 -12.07 -3.55 15.32
N THR A 6 -11.63 -4.76 14.97
CA THR A 6 -10.93 -5.66 15.89
C THR A 6 -9.60 -5.06 16.33
N GLU A 7 -8.82 -4.53 15.38
CA GLU A 7 -7.53 -3.90 15.67
C GLU A 7 -7.67 -2.64 16.55
N ILE A 8 -8.73 -1.85 16.37
CA ILE A 8 -9.07 -0.74 17.28
C ILE A 8 -9.32 -1.28 18.70
N MET A 9 -10.16 -2.30 18.84
CA MET A 9 -10.49 -2.87 20.15
C MET A 9 -9.25 -3.43 20.85
N GLU A 10 -8.41 -4.16 20.15
CA GLU A 10 -7.14 -4.68 20.67
C GLU A 10 -6.20 -3.55 21.10
N THR A 11 -6.09 -2.49 20.28
CA THR A 11 -5.25 -1.33 20.62
C THR A 11 -5.76 -0.63 21.88
N LEU A 12 -7.07 -0.46 22.02
CA LEU A 12 -7.69 0.12 23.22
C LEU A 12 -7.48 -0.75 24.47
N ILE A 13 -7.71 -2.07 24.36
CA ILE A 13 -7.51 -3.02 25.48
C ILE A 13 -6.07 -2.98 25.97
N ASN A 14 -5.12 -2.87 25.04
CA ASN A 14 -3.69 -2.82 25.35
C ASN A 14 -3.18 -1.42 25.71
N LYS A 15 -4.07 -0.40 25.81
CA LYS A 15 -3.69 1.02 25.99
C LYS A 15 -2.63 1.49 24.97
N GLY A 16 -2.70 0.96 23.76
CA GLY A 16 -1.84 1.32 22.65
C GLY A 16 -2.22 2.65 22.02
N ASP A 17 -1.38 3.09 21.09
CA ASP A 17 -1.55 4.36 20.37
C ASP A 17 -2.47 4.19 19.15
N LEU A 18 -3.64 4.83 19.20
CA LEU A 18 -4.57 4.85 18.07
C LEU A 18 -4.05 5.69 16.91
N ASP A 19 -3.28 6.75 17.16
CA ASP A 19 -2.78 7.60 16.09
C ASP A 19 -1.80 6.83 15.21
N ASP A 20 -0.93 6.01 15.81
CA ASP A 20 -0.07 5.10 15.03
C ASP A 20 -0.88 4.03 14.28
N LEU A 21 -1.93 3.48 14.87
CA LEU A 21 -2.82 2.54 14.18
C LEU A 21 -3.41 3.18 12.92
N PHE A 22 -4.00 4.38 13.04
CA PHE A 22 -4.56 5.12 11.91
C PHE A 22 -3.48 5.46 10.88
N ARG A 23 -2.30 5.93 11.32
CA ARG A 23 -1.17 6.24 10.44
C ARG A 23 -0.76 5.04 9.59
N ARG A 24 -0.62 3.85 10.19
CA ARG A 24 -0.26 2.60 9.48
C ARG A 24 -1.31 2.20 8.46
N HIS A 25 -2.60 2.29 8.80
CA HIS A 25 -3.68 1.98 7.85
C HIS A 25 -3.76 2.99 6.70
N LEU A 26 -3.56 4.27 6.98
CA LEU A 26 -3.51 5.32 5.96
C LEU A 26 -2.31 5.11 5.02
N GLU A 27 -1.14 4.81 5.58
CA GLU A 27 0.07 4.48 4.81
C GLU A 27 -0.17 3.28 3.88
N LEU A 28 -0.75 2.19 4.40
CA LEU A 28 -1.10 1.02 3.60
C LEU A 28 -2.09 1.37 2.48
N ALA A 29 -3.14 2.14 2.79
CA ALA A 29 -4.16 2.54 1.81
C ALA A 29 -3.55 3.38 0.68
N ILE A 30 -2.74 4.40 1.01
CA ILE A 30 -2.08 5.26 0.02
C ILE A 30 -1.11 4.44 -0.84
N ASN A 31 -0.27 3.59 -0.22
CA ASN A 31 0.66 2.75 -0.97
C ASN A 31 -0.05 1.77 -1.91
N THR A 32 -1.21 1.24 -1.50
CA THR A 32 -2.04 0.36 -2.34
C THR A 32 -2.60 1.11 -3.55
N LEU A 33 -3.11 2.34 -3.33
CA LEU A 33 -3.62 3.18 -4.42
C LEU A 33 -2.51 3.57 -5.40
N LEU A 34 -1.34 3.99 -4.91
CA LEU A 34 -0.20 4.34 -5.77
C LEU A 34 0.28 3.15 -6.60
N GLN A 35 0.27 1.94 -6.04
CA GLN A 35 0.60 0.73 -6.80
C GLN A 35 -0.43 0.43 -7.89
N ALA A 36 -1.72 0.60 -7.58
CA ALA A 36 -2.80 0.42 -8.55
C ALA A 36 -2.72 1.45 -9.69
N GLU A 37 -2.45 2.72 -9.37
CA GLU A 37 -2.23 3.78 -10.36
C GLU A 37 -1.01 3.49 -11.23
N LEU A 38 0.09 3.00 -10.64
CA LEU A 38 1.28 2.60 -11.40
C LEU A 38 0.99 1.43 -12.35
N THR A 39 0.20 0.44 -11.92
CA THR A 39 -0.27 -0.63 -12.81
C THR A 39 -1.12 -0.08 -13.94
N ALA A 40 -2.12 0.76 -13.63
CA ALA A 40 -3.00 1.34 -14.64
C ALA A 40 -2.22 2.20 -15.65
N PHE A 41 -1.19 2.92 -15.21
CA PHE A 41 -0.34 3.73 -16.08
C PHE A 41 0.56 2.88 -16.99
N LEU A 42 1.17 1.82 -16.45
CA LEU A 42 2.07 0.94 -17.21
C LEU A 42 1.32 -0.09 -18.07
N ASP A 43 0.05 -0.34 -17.78
CA ASP A 43 -0.80 -1.34 -18.42
C ASP A 43 -0.28 -2.79 -18.27
N TYR A 44 0.50 -3.04 -17.22
CA TYR A 44 0.94 -4.39 -16.86
C TYR A 44 1.22 -4.53 -15.36
N GLU A 45 0.98 -5.72 -14.83
CA GLU A 45 1.23 -6.04 -13.42
C GLU A 45 2.71 -6.28 -13.11
N LYS A 46 3.09 -6.19 -11.84
CA LYS A 46 4.47 -6.46 -11.44
C LYS A 46 4.89 -7.88 -11.88
N TYR A 47 5.97 -7.95 -12.67
CA TYR A 47 6.51 -9.17 -13.30
C TYR A 47 5.66 -9.81 -14.40
N ASP A 48 4.61 -9.14 -14.87
CA ASP A 48 3.88 -9.61 -16.04
C ASP A 48 4.78 -9.55 -17.28
N ARG A 49 4.69 -10.59 -18.12
CA ARG A 49 5.43 -10.71 -19.39
C ARG A 49 4.98 -9.67 -20.40
N THR A 50 3.74 -9.18 -20.31
CA THR A 50 3.21 -8.11 -21.15
C THR A 50 4.05 -6.82 -21.02
N GLY A 51 4.70 -6.59 -19.87
CA GLY A 51 5.59 -5.46 -19.66
C GLY A 51 6.98 -5.60 -20.31
N PHE A 52 7.34 -6.76 -20.87
CA PHE A 52 8.65 -6.98 -21.46
C PHE A 52 8.76 -6.22 -22.78
N ASN A 53 9.88 -5.51 -22.99
CA ASN A 53 10.10 -4.66 -24.15
C ASN A 53 9.05 -3.53 -24.32
N SER A 54 8.32 -3.16 -23.25
CA SER A 54 7.35 -2.04 -23.25
C SER A 54 8.00 -0.66 -23.34
N GLY A 55 9.33 -0.57 -23.15
CA GLY A 55 10.08 0.69 -23.13
C GLY A 55 10.04 1.43 -21.79
N ASN A 56 9.22 0.99 -20.83
CA ASN A 56 9.17 1.56 -19.48
C ASN A 56 9.01 0.48 -18.40
N SER A 57 10.02 0.34 -17.55
CA SER A 57 10.11 -0.72 -16.55
C SER A 57 9.90 -0.19 -15.13
N ARG A 58 9.17 -0.95 -14.30
CA ARG A 58 9.10 -0.69 -12.86
C ARG A 58 10.51 -0.74 -12.25
N ASN A 59 10.91 0.33 -11.55
CA ASN A 59 12.29 0.52 -11.07
C ASN A 59 12.37 0.73 -9.54
N GLY A 60 11.80 -0.18 -8.77
CA GLY A 60 11.86 -0.14 -7.31
C GLY A 60 10.92 0.89 -6.68
N ASN A 61 11.32 1.41 -5.52
CA ASN A 61 10.55 2.38 -4.72
C ASN A 61 11.50 3.41 -4.09
N TYR A 62 10.92 4.46 -3.51
CA TYR A 62 11.63 5.46 -2.72
C TYR A 62 10.81 5.80 -1.48
N SER A 63 11.48 6.19 -0.40
CA SER A 63 10.82 6.66 0.81
C SER A 63 10.48 8.14 0.69
N ARG A 64 9.26 8.51 1.11
CA ARG A 64 8.81 9.90 1.17
C ARG A 64 8.58 10.30 2.63
N SER A 65 9.27 11.37 3.05
CA SER A 65 9.10 12.02 4.36
C SER A 65 7.90 12.96 4.37
#